data_AF-B8EMH7-F1
#
_entry.id   AF-B8EMH7-F1
#
_cell.length_a   1.000
_cell.length_b   1.000
_cell.length_c   1.000
_cell.angle_alpha   90.00
_cell.angle_beta   90.00
_cell.angle_gamma   90.00
#
_symmetry.space_group_name_H-M   'P 1'
#
loop_
_entity.id
_entity.type
_entity.pdbx_description
1 polymer ?
#
loop_
_entity_poly.entity_id
_entity_poly.type
_entity_poly.pdbx_seq_one_letter_code
_entity_poly.pdbx_strand_id
1 'polypeptide(L)'
;MSLPDTNVKDGDHIPTSAVDGKDRQTLRRLVIRIVKWTIGIVCSCAIFLFLGLFALIGYLSRDTCDEAIPSPVVRNLSGDTAEGQFEACTWIGTVINESVTLQIHRYPRLWPRKVLIDFESVGYSREPILRWIDEKTLSVDLGDVSWVSSRIEKAGDIKIVYSYRVVDKP
;
A
#
# COMPACT_ATOMS: atom_id res chain seq x y z
N MET A 1 29.33 98.12 -40.28
CA MET A 1 29.80 96.73 -40.36
C MET A 1 29.20 95.97 -39.19
N SER A 2 27.91 95.62 -39.27
CA SER A 2 27.34 94.49 -40.02
C SER A 2 27.61 93.18 -39.29
N LEU A 3 26.69 92.85 -38.37
CA LEU A 3 26.41 91.49 -37.92
C LEU A 3 25.99 90.64 -39.13
N PRO A 4 26.26 89.33 -39.11
CA PRO A 4 25.41 88.38 -39.81
C PRO A 4 24.77 87.36 -38.88
N ASP A 5 23.59 86.97 -39.34
CA ASP A 5 22.52 86.24 -38.69
C ASP A 5 22.76 84.74 -38.46
N THR A 6 21.87 84.25 -37.58
CA THR A 6 21.53 82.89 -37.21
C THR A 6 21.41 81.87 -38.36
N ASN A 7 21.77 80.62 -38.08
CA ASN A 7 21.02 79.45 -38.56
C ASN A 7 21.23 78.26 -37.62
N VAL A 8 20.30 78.11 -36.68
CA VAL A 8 20.15 76.90 -35.85
C VAL A 8 19.35 75.91 -36.70
N LYS A 9 19.99 74.81 -37.10
CA LYS A 9 19.33 73.71 -37.81
C LYS A 9 18.50 72.89 -36.82
N ASP A 10 17.25 72.64 -37.22
CA ASP A 10 16.25 71.85 -36.53
C ASP A 10 16.80 70.54 -35.95
N GLY A 11 16.53 70.33 -34.67
CA GLY A 11 16.73 69.04 -34.01
C GLY A 11 15.62 68.09 -34.39
N ASP A 12 15.97 66.99 -35.05
CA ASP A 12 15.10 65.85 -35.22
C ASP A 12 14.69 65.31 -33.84
N HIS A 13 13.44 65.57 -33.45
CA HIS A 13 12.79 64.90 -32.35
C HIS A 13 12.56 63.43 -32.73
N ILE A 14 13.52 62.57 -32.41
CA ILE A 14 13.27 61.13 -32.30
C ILE A 14 12.43 60.89 -31.03
N PRO A 15 11.22 60.34 -31.10
CA PRO A 15 10.42 60.07 -29.91
C PRO A 15 11.00 58.87 -29.15
N THR A 16 11.77 59.16 -28.09
CA THR A 16 12.37 58.20 -27.16
C THR A 16 11.34 57.46 -26.28
N SER A 17 10.04 57.73 -26.44
CA SER A 17 8.97 57.16 -25.61
C SER A 17 8.42 55.82 -26.10
N ALA A 18 8.76 55.38 -27.32
CA ALA A 18 8.26 54.12 -27.88
C ALA A 18 9.13 52.89 -27.56
N VAL A 19 10.38 53.09 -27.12
CA VAL A 19 11.35 52.00 -26.87
C VAL A 19 11.18 51.38 -25.47
N ASP A 20 10.88 52.19 -24.45
CA ASP A 20 10.80 51.74 -23.04
C ASP A 20 9.54 50.89 -22.75
N GLY A 21 8.45 51.10 -23.49
CA GLY A 21 7.21 50.33 -23.32
C GLY A 21 7.28 48.90 -23.89
N LYS A 22 8.04 48.70 -24.97
CA LYS A 22 8.19 47.39 -25.64
C LYS A 22 9.07 46.45 -24.83
N ASP A 23 10.13 46.98 -24.23
CA ASP A 23 11.07 46.22 -23.39
C ASP A 23 10.46 45.80 -22.05
N ARG A 24 9.62 46.65 -21.43
CA ARG A 24 8.83 46.23 -20.26
C ARG A 24 7.83 45.13 -20.56
N GLN A 25 7.24 45.11 -21.76
CA GLN A 25 6.28 44.07 -22.14
C GLN A 25 6.97 42.73 -22.44
N THR A 26 8.12 42.72 -23.10
CA THR A 26 8.92 41.51 -23.32
C THR A 26 9.46 40.95 -22.01
N LEU A 27 9.94 41.82 -21.10
CA LEU A 27 10.40 41.42 -19.77
C LEU A 27 9.27 40.77 -18.96
N ARG A 28 8.06 41.36 -18.95
CA ARG A 28 6.90 40.77 -18.26
C ARG A 28 6.51 39.39 -18.81
N ARG A 29 6.55 39.21 -20.13
CA ARG A 29 6.27 37.91 -20.76
C ARG A 29 7.33 36.86 -20.40
N LEU A 30 8.61 37.26 -20.34
CA LEU A 30 9.71 36.39 -19.92
C LEU A 30 9.57 36.00 -18.44
N VAL A 31 9.30 36.95 -17.55
CA VAL A 31 9.09 36.68 -16.11
C VAL A 31 7.91 35.73 -15.90
N ILE A 32 6.76 35.97 -16.55
CA ILE A 32 5.59 35.08 -16.44
C ILE A 32 5.93 33.67 -16.94
N ARG A 33 6.70 33.56 -18.03
CA ARG A 33 7.12 32.26 -18.57
C ARG A 33 8.03 31.53 -17.57
N ILE A 34 9.03 32.20 -17.01
CA ILE A 34 9.95 31.63 -16.02
C ILE A 34 9.19 31.19 -14.75
N VAL A 35 8.31 32.04 -14.22
CA VAL A 35 7.49 31.72 -13.02
C VAL A 35 6.59 30.51 -13.26
N LYS A 36 6.00 30.37 -14.45
CA LYS A 36 5.19 29.19 -14.79
C LYS A 36 6.03 27.91 -14.82
N TRP A 37 7.25 27.97 -15.37
CA TRP A 37 8.15 26.82 -15.39
C TRP A 37 8.65 26.45 -14.00
N THR A 38 8.99 27.43 -13.15
CA THR A 38 9.45 27.15 -11.79
C THR A 38 8.34 26.53 -10.93
N ILE A 39 7.11 27.04 -11.03
CA ILE A 39 5.95 26.42 -10.35
C ILE A 39 5.74 24.98 -10.84
N GLY A 40 5.80 24.75 -12.15
CA GLY A 40 5.66 23.41 -12.72
C GLY A 40 6.71 22.42 -12.20
N ILE A 41 7.98 22.85 -12.11
CA ILE A 41 9.08 22.03 -11.59
C ILE A 41 8.88 21.73 -10.10
N VAL A 42 8.53 22.74 -9.29
CA VAL A 42 8.30 22.56 -7.84
C VAL A 42 7.13 21.61 -7.59
N CYS A 43 6.01 21.77 -8.30
CA CYS A 43 4.87 20.87 -8.19
C CYS A 43 5.23 19.44 -8.61
N SER A 44 5.99 19.28 -9.69
CA SER A 44 6.47 17.98 -10.15
C SER A 44 7.36 17.30 -9.10
N CYS A 45 8.35 18.02 -8.57
CA CYS A 45 9.20 17.51 -7.49
C CYS A 45 8.41 17.12 -6.25
N ALA A 46 7.42 17.92 -5.84
CA ALA A 46 6.57 17.61 -4.70
C ALA A 46 5.77 16.31 -4.91
N ILE A 47 5.23 16.09 -6.12
CA ILE A 47 4.53 14.85 -6.47
C ILE A 47 5.48 13.66 -6.42
N PHE A 48 6.68 13.77 -7.00
CA PHE A 48 7.67 12.69 -6.97
C PHE A 48 8.14 12.36 -5.55
N LEU A 49 8.35 13.37 -4.70
CA LEU A 49 8.68 13.15 -3.28
C LEU A 49 7.54 12.48 -2.53
N PHE A 50 6.29 12.90 -2.78
CA PHE A 50 5.12 12.30 -2.17
C PHE A 50 4.93 10.84 -2.59
N LEU A 51 5.06 10.55 -3.89
CA LEU A 51 5.00 9.17 -4.42
C LEU A 51 6.15 8.32 -3.90
N GLY A 52 7.37 8.86 -3.84
CA GLY A 52 8.54 8.17 -3.29
C GLY A 52 8.37 7.86 -1.80
N LEU A 53 7.83 8.80 -1.02
CA LEU A 53 7.52 8.59 0.39
C LEU A 53 6.43 7.54 0.58
N PHE A 54 5.35 7.58 -0.23
CA PHE A 54 4.30 6.57 -0.19
C PHE A 54 4.82 5.17 -0.55
N ALA A 55 5.67 5.07 -1.58
CA ALA A 55 6.31 3.83 -1.96
C ALA A 55 7.25 3.31 -0.87
N LEU A 56 8.01 4.20 -0.23
CA LEU A 56 8.91 3.85 0.88
C LEU A 56 8.13 3.38 2.11
N ILE A 57 7.06 4.07 2.49
CA ILE A 57 6.18 3.64 3.58
C ILE A 57 5.56 2.29 3.25
N GLY A 58 5.01 2.11 2.04
CA GLY A 58 4.44 0.83 1.63
C GLY A 58 5.45 -0.32 1.59
N TYR A 59 6.71 -0.03 1.24
CA TYR A 59 7.81 -1.00 1.30
C TYR A 59 8.18 -1.36 2.74
N LEU A 60 8.39 -0.35 3.59
CA LEU A 60 8.71 -0.56 5.00
C LEU A 60 7.57 -1.26 5.76
N SER A 61 6.31 -0.98 5.42
CA SER A 61 5.16 -1.66 6.02
C SER A 61 5.07 -3.14 5.62
N ARG A 62 5.60 -3.52 4.45
CA ARG A 62 5.53 -4.91 3.96
C ARG A 62 6.47 -5.87 4.70
N ASP A 63 7.52 -5.35 5.33
CA ASP A 63 8.54 -6.13 6.04
C ASP A 63 8.33 -6.14 7.58
N THR A 64 7.22 -5.62 8.11
CA THR A 64 6.99 -5.49 9.58
C THR A 64 6.02 -6.50 10.19
N CYS A 65 5.53 -7.45 9.39
CA CYS A 65 4.87 -8.62 9.93
C CYS A 65 5.94 -9.69 10.11
N ASP A 66 6.19 -10.08 11.36
CA ASP A 66 7.10 -11.18 11.67
C ASP A 66 6.63 -12.43 10.91
N GLU A 67 7.59 -13.23 10.43
CA GLU A 67 7.32 -14.47 9.71
C GLU A 67 6.24 -15.27 10.45
N ALA A 68 5.16 -15.62 9.73
CA ALA A 68 4.05 -16.33 10.33
C ALA A 68 4.58 -17.61 11.01
N ILE A 69 4.48 -17.69 12.34
CA ILE A 69 4.93 -18.88 13.07
C ILE A 69 3.93 -19.99 12.75
N PRO A 70 4.32 -21.04 12.01
CA PRO A 70 3.38 -22.07 11.62
C PRO A 70 3.17 -23.04 12.78
N SER A 71 1.91 -23.39 13.03
CA SER A 71 1.58 -24.51 13.93
C SER A 71 2.04 -25.83 13.30
N PRO A 72 2.07 -26.94 14.05
CA PRO A 72 2.35 -28.27 13.50
C PRO A 72 1.47 -28.59 12.29
N VAL A 73 2.12 -28.94 11.18
CA VAL A 73 1.44 -29.30 9.93
C VAL A 73 0.82 -30.68 10.07
N VAL A 74 -0.48 -30.79 9.79
CA VAL A 74 -1.17 -32.07 9.72
C VAL A 74 -1.37 -32.50 8.27
N ARG A 75 -1.04 -33.75 7.96
CA ARG A 75 -1.08 -34.29 6.60
C ARG A 75 -1.98 -35.52 6.52
N ASN A 76 -2.82 -35.63 5.47
CA ASN A 76 -3.59 -36.85 5.17
C ASN A 76 -2.76 -37.86 4.33
N LEU A 77 -3.29 -39.04 4.01
CA LEU A 77 -2.58 -40.03 3.19
C LEU A 77 -2.38 -39.55 1.75
N SER A 78 -3.30 -38.72 1.25
CA SER A 78 -3.22 -38.10 -0.08
C SER A 78 -2.14 -37.02 -0.20
N GLY A 79 -1.54 -36.62 0.93
CA GLY A 79 -0.47 -35.64 1.02
C GLY A 79 -0.93 -34.19 1.21
N ASP A 80 -2.23 -33.93 1.27
CA ASP A 80 -2.81 -32.61 1.57
C ASP A 80 -2.42 -32.18 2.99
N THR A 81 -2.07 -30.91 3.14
CA THR A 81 -1.55 -30.36 4.39
C THR A 81 -2.41 -29.22 4.90
N ALA A 82 -2.66 -29.20 6.20
CA ALA A 82 -3.29 -28.08 6.90
C ALA A 82 -2.38 -27.60 8.03
N GLU A 83 -2.35 -26.28 8.26
CA GLU A 83 -1.61 -25.66 9.35
C GLU A 83 -2.29 -24.39 9.83
N GLY A 84 -2.15 -24.07 11.12
CA GLY A 84 -2.41 -22.76 11.67
C GLY A 84 -1.23 -21.83 11.38
N GLN A 85 -1.51 -20.55 11.14
CA GLN A 85 -0.51 -19.51 10.95
C GLN A 85 -0.78 -18.36 11.90
N PHE A 86 0.28 -17.90 12.56
CA PHE A 86 0.26 -16.77 13.49
C PHE A 86 1.13 -15.66 12.92
N GLU A 87 0.52 -14.61 12.39
CA GLU A 87 1.23 -13.45 11.87
C GLU A 87 1.15 -12.31 12.88
N ALA A 88 2.30 -11.91 13.44
CA ALA A 88 2.38 -10.79 14.37
C ALA A 88 2.89 -9.56 13.63
N CYS A 89 2.03 -8.56 13.41
CA CYS A 89 2.43 -7.28 12.82
C CYS A 89 2.66 -6.26 13.95
N THR A 90 3.89 -5.77 14.09
CA THR A 90 4.33 -4.98 15.26
C THR A 90 4.16 -3.46 15.12
N TRP A 91 3.67 -2.94 13.98
CA TRP A 91 3.82 -1.52 13.64
C TRP A 91 2.90 -0.55 14.44
N ILE A 92 1.68 -0.95 14.83
CA ILE A 92 0.75 -0.13 15.65
C ILE A 92 -0.02 -1.04 16.62
N GLY A 93 0.69 -1.56 17.63
CA GLY A 93 0.15 -2.59 18.52
C GLY A 93 0.22 -3.97 17.88
N THR A 94 0.39 -4.99 18.71
CA THR A 94 0.54 -6.39 18.29
C THR A 94 -0.80 -6.88 17.76
N VAL A 95 -1.06 -6.69 16.47
CA VAL A 95 -2.17 -7.38 15.80
C VAL A 95 -1.65 -8.76 15.43
N ILE A 96 -2.14 -9.76 16.15
CA ILE A 96 -1.89 -11.16 15.85
C ILE A 96 -3.03 -11.58 14.91
N ASN A 97 -2.74 -11.70 13.62
CA ASN A 97 -3.65 -12.31 12.67
C ASN A 97 -3.45 -13.82 12.74
N GLU A 98 -4.45 -14.53 13.25
CA GLU A 98 -4.44 -15.98 13.34
C GLU A 98 -5.29 -16.55 12.20
N SER A 99 -4.75 -17.51 11.47
CA SER A 99 -5.47 -18.13 10.35
C SER A 99 -5.22 -19.62 10.27
N VAL A 100 -6.14 -20.36 9.68
CA VAL A 100 -5.93 -21.76 9.31
C VAL A 100 -5.82 -21.85 7.80
N THR A 101 -4.77 -22.50 7.32
CA THR A 101 -4.53 -22.68 5.89
C THR A 101 -4.55 -24.14 5.48
N LEU A 102 -4.92 -24.39 4.23
CA LEU A 102 -4.95 -25.70 3.60
C LEU A 102 -4.25 -25.64 2.25
N GLN A 103 -3.39 -26.62 1.99
CA GLN A 103 -2.76 -26.84 0.70
C GLN A 103 -3.13 -28.22 0.17
N ILE A 104 -3.74 -28.24 -1.01
CA ILE A 104 -4.15 -29.48 -1.68
C ILE A 104 -2.97 -29.99 -2.51
N HIS A 105 -2.42 -31.14 -2.15
CA HIS A 105 -1.22 -31.70 -2.75
C HIS A 105 -1.41 -32.09 -4.20
N ARG A 106 -2.63 -32.54 -4.56
CA ARG A 106 -2.94 -32.97 -5.93
C ARG A 106 -2.84 -31.82 -6.94
N TYR A 107 -2.97 -30.56 -6.51
CA TYR A 107 -3.03 -29.40 -7.39
C TYR A 107 -2.31 -28.16 -6.82
N PRO A 108 -1.00 -28.22 -6.55
CA PRO A 108 -0.31 -27.15 -5.81
C PRO A 108 -0.28 -25.82 -6.57
N ARG A 109 -0.41 -25.84 -7.90
CA ARG A 109 -0.47 -24.63 -8.76
C ARG A 109 -1.88 -24.05 -8.90
N LEU A 110 -2.92 -24.88 -8.92
CA LEU A 110 -4.31 -24.43 -9.10
C LEU A 110 -5.00 -24.13 -7.76
N TRP A 111 -4.55 -24.81 -6.72
CA TRP A 111 -4.94 -24.61 -5.33
C TRP A 111 -3.68 -24.37 -4.52
N PRO A 112 -3.10 -23.15 -4.61
CA PRO A 112 -2.06 -22.75 -3.67
C PRO A 112 -2.63 -22.82 -2.24
N ARG A 113 -1.74 -22.70 -1.25
CA ARG A 113 -2.15 -22.59 0.15
C ARG A 113 -3.28 -21.55 0.28
N LYS A 114 -4.46 -22.00 0.69
CA LYS A 114 -5.65 -21.17 0.87
C LYS A 114 -5.93 -21.00 2.35
N VAL A 115 -6.26 -19.78 2.72
CA VAL A 115 -6.83 -19.45 4.02
C VAL A 115 -8.25 -20.02 4.07
N LEU A 116 -8.52 -20.83 5.10
CA LEU A 116 -9.82 -21.45 5.36
C LEU A 116 -10.69 -20.58 6.27
N ILE A 117 -10.06 -19.95 7.26
CA ILE A 117 -10.68 -19.09 8.25
C ILE A 117 -9.60 -18.22 8.90
N ASP A 118 -9.95 -16.98 9.20
CA ASP A 118 -9.19 -16.09 10.09
C ASP A 118 -9.92 -15.99 11.42
N PHE A 119 -9.18 -15.83 12.50
CA PHE A 119 -9.72 -15.75 13.84
C PHE A 119 -8.80 -14.92 14.75
N GLU A 120 -9.32 -14.58 15.93
CA GLU A 120 -8.52 -14.06 17.05
C GLU A 120 -8.87 -14.86 18.29
N SER A 121 -7.86 -15.49 18.89
CA SER A 121 -7.99 -16.24 20.14
C SER A 121 -8.20 -15.32 21.35
N VAL A 122 -8.98 -15.78 22.32
CA VAL A 122 -9.11 -15.10 23.62
C VAL A 122 -8.09 -15.66 24.61
N GLY A 123 -7.20 -14.80 25.13
CA GLY A 123 -6.20 -15.15 26.14
C GLY A 123 -4.82 -15.47 25.55
N TYR A 124 -4.04 -16.32 26.23
CA TYR A 124 -2.77 -16.81 25.70
C TYR A 124 -3.03 -17.66 24.46
N SER A 125 -2.54 -17.22 23.29
CA SER A 125 -2.68 -17.82 21.96
C SER A 125 -2.66 -19.35 22.04
N ARG A 126 -3.83 -19.97 21.93
CA ARG A 126 -3.93 -21.42 21.79
C ARG A 126 -3.83 -21.75 20.31
N GLU A 127 -2.87 -22.61 19.98
CA GLU A 127 -2.77 -23.13 18.63
C GLU A 127 -4.06 -23.86 18.23
N PRO A 128 -4.58 -23.65 17.01
CA PRO A 128 -5.74 -24.37 16.53
C PRO A 128 -5.40 -25.85 16.46
N ILE A 129 -6.30 -26.70 16.96
CA ILE A 129 -6.14 -28.14 16.90
C ILE A 129 -6.69 -28.60 15.56
N LEU A 130 -5.78 -29.02 14.69
CA LEU A 130 -6.10 -29.53 13.37
C LEU A 130 -6.05 -31.05 13.36
N ARG A 131 -7.06 -31.71 12.78
CA ARG A 131 -7.07 -33.16 12.66
C ARG A 131 -7.79 -33.61 11.40
N TRP A 132 -7.14 -34.47 10.62
CA TRP A 132 -7.82 -35.24 9.58
C TRP A 132 -8.71 -36.30 10.22
N ILE A 133 -10.02 -36.20 10.00
CA ILE A 133 -10.98 -37.26 10.42
C ILE A 133 -10.87 -38.43 9.45
N ASP A 134 -10.72 -38.11 8.17
CA ASP A 134 -10.49 -39.04 7.06
C ASP A 134 -9.77 -38.30 5.92
N GLU A 135 -9.57 -38.96 4.77
CA GLU A 135 -8.89 -38.38 3.60
C GLU A 135 -9.53 -37.11 3.02
N LYS A 136 -10.82 -36.90 3.28
CA LYS A 136 -11.63 -35.82 2.70
C LYS A 136 -12.30 -34.96 3.75
N THR A 137 -11.99 -35.13 5.03
CA THR A 137 -12.62 -34.36 6.11
C THR A 137 -11.57 -33.85 7.07
N LEU A 138 -11.41 -32.52 7.08
CA LEU A 138 -10.55 -31.81 8.03
C LEU A 138 -11.40 -31.27 9.18
N SER A 139 -11.00 -31.58 10.41
CA SER A 139 -11.50 -30.95 11.63
C SER A 139 -10.60 -29.79 12.01
N VAL A 140 -11.21 -28.64 12.27
CA VAL A 140 -10.55 -27.41 12.72
C VAL A 140 -11.19 -27.01 14.05
N ASP A 141 -10.45 -27.12 15.14
CA ASP A 141 -10.90 -26.68 16.47
C ASP A 141 -10.09 -25.46 16.91
N LEU A 142 -10.75 -24.32 17.02
CA LEU A 142 -10.12 -23.04 17.38
C LEU A 142 -10.22 -22.74 18.88
N GLY A 143 -11.04 -23.49 19.63
CA GLY A 143 -11.31 -23.18 21.04
C GLY A 143 -12.12 -21.89 21.23
N ASP A 144 -11.71 -21.04 22.16
CA ASP A 144 -12.39 -19.78 22.51
C ASP A 144 -11.79 -18.62 21.70
N VAL A 145 -12.63 -17.93 20.93
CA VAL A 145 -12.24 -16.87 19.97
C VAL A 145 -13.06 -15.59 20.20
N SER A 146 -12.47 -14.41 19.98
CA SER A 146 -13.17 -13.13 20.06
C SER A 146 -13.93 -12.83 18.78
N TRP A 147 -13.38 -13.22 17.63
CA TRP A 147 -14.03 -13.13 16.34
C TRP A 147 -13.51 -14.20 15.37
N VAL A 148 -14.29 -14.42 14.30
CA VAL A 148 -13.93 -15.29 13.16
C VAL A 148 -14.35 -14.63 11.85
N SER A 149 -13.58 -14.83 10.78
CA SER A 149 -13.95 -14.39 9.43
C SER A 149 -14.96 -15.35 8.77
N SER A 150 -15.32 -15.04 7.51
CA SER A 150 -16.11 -15.95 6.70
C SER A 150 -15.37 -17.26 6.48
N ARG A 151 -16.01 -18.37 6.85
CA ARG A 151 -15.43 -19.72 6.80
C ARG A 151 -15.63 -20.40 5.45
N ILE A 152 -14.65 -21.19 5.02
CA ILE A 152 -14.76 -22.07 3.85
C ILE A 152 -15.19 -23.46 4.30
N GLU A 153 -16.43 -23.86 4.05
CA GLU A 153 -16.92 -25.18 4.49
C GLU A 153 -16.41 -26.35 3.61
N LYS A 154 -15.88 -26.03 2.42
CA LYS A 154 -15.36 -27.03 1.47
C LYS A 154 -14.26 -26.44 0.58
N ALA A 155 -13.14 -27.16 0.46
CA ALA A 155 -12.01 -26.82 -0.41
C ALA A 155 -11.71 -27.98 -1.36
N GLY A 156 -12.05 -27.83 -2.65
CA GLY A 156 -12.01 -28.95 -3.58
C GLY A 156 -12.97 -30.05 -3.13
N ASP A 157 -12.47 -31.27 -2.94
CA ASP A 157 -13.24 -32.41 -2.40
C ASP A 157 -13.17 -32.55 -0.88
N ILE A 158 -12.42 -31.68 -0.20
CA ILE A 158 -12.21 -31.73 1.25
C ILE A 158 -13.32 -30.93 1.94
N LYS A 159 -14.09 -31.61 2.79
CA LYS A 159 -15.04 -31.01 3.74
C LYS A 159 -14.28 -30.49 4.95
N ILE A 160 -14.66 -29.31 5.44
CA ILE A 160 -14.05 -28.69 6.61
C ILE A 160 -15.12 -28.56 7.69
N VAL A 161 -14.80 -29.05 8.89
CA VAL A 161 -15.67 -29.01 10.07
C VAL A 161 -15.03 -28.12 11.12
N TYR A 162 -15.75 -27.08 11.51
CA TYR A 162 -15.26 -26.10 12.48
C TYR A 162 -15.88 -26.32 13.85
N SER A 163 -15.05 -26.19 14.89
CA SER A 163 -15.44 -26.14 16.29
C SER A 163 -14.82 -24.90 16.93
N TYR A 164 -15.64 -24.04 17.53
CA TYR A 164 -15.19 -22.88 18.29
C TYR A 164 -16.32 -22.32 19.16
N ARG A 165 -15.95 -21.46 20.11
CA ARG A 165 -16.89 -20.67 20.92
C ARG A 165 -16.51 -19.21 20.84
N VAL A 166 -17.47 -18.37 20.50
CA VAL A 166 -17.25 -16.92 20.50
C VAL A 166 -17.42 -16.40 21.92
N VAL A 167 -16.40 -15.73 22.44
CA VAL A 167 -16.37 -15.17 23.80
C VAL A 167 -15.97 -13.70 23.71
N ASP A 168 -16.67 -12.83 24.42
CA ASP A 168 -16.32 -11.41 24.46
C ASP A 168 -14.95 -11.21 25.10
N LYS A 169 -14.12 -10.37 24.49
CA LYS A 169 -12.81 -10.00 25.03
C LYS A 169 -13.04 -9.14 26.29
N PRO A 170 -12.44 -9.50 27.45
CA PRO A 170 -12.62 -8.74 28.70
C PRO A 170 -12.03 -7.32 28.62
#